data_AF-A0A5S3UPR7-F1
#
_entry.id   AF-A0A5S3UPR7-F1
#
_cell.length_a   1.000
_cell.length_b   1.000
_cell.length_c   1.000
_cell.angle_alpha   90.00
_cell.angle_beta   90.00
_cell.angle_gamma   90.00
#
_symmetry.space_group_name_H-M   'P 1'
#
loop_
_entity.id
_entity.type
_entity.pdbx_description
1 polymer ?
#
loop_
_entity_poly.entity_id
_entity_poly.type
_entity_poly.pdbx_seq_one_letter_code
_entity_poly.pdbx_strand_id
1 'polypeptide(L)'
;MESMSVGAEFMRTFDVQLAQSQKQKDAVFYIRHQVYCDELSWEARQQTQLERDEYDNHSIHCLLQHKPSKQYVGCIRLIIPSPHSSLTLPSQDQYGGYLKTSLLLPLLQSGTLSECSRLALLPEVRRQNNNSYRQGEASTLLQLTYQHTQLMSVSLYFCCIALAKAHQCRGTLLLANSKLTKHLKMLGLTLTRLSEDIEHRGCRAVYHFDTHEFKAQQLRSDVLSDLYLAVERRLSQQLNNTELACELS
;
A
#
# COMPACT_ATOMS: atom_id res chain seq x y z
N MET A 1 -34.11 8.63 -5.91
CA MET A 1 -32.76 8.71 -5.32
C MET A 1 -31.95 7.59 -5.95
N GLU A 2 -31.01 7.91 -6.85
CA GLU A 2 -30.12 6.89 -7.40
C GLU A 2 -29.31 6.25 -6.27
N SER A 3 -29.17 4.92 -6.29
CA SER A 3 -28.33 4.24 -5.31
C SER A 3 -26.87 4.57 -5.60
N MET A 4 -26.18 5.14 -4.62
CA MET A 4 -24.75 5.47 -4.72
C MET A 4 -23.91 4.22 -4.99
N SER A 5 -22.86 4.34 -5.81
CA SER A 5 -21.97 3.22 -6.10
C SER A 5 -21.21 2.77 -4.85
N VAL A 6 -20.82 1.49 -4.80
CA VAL A 6 -20.05 0.93 -3.68
C VAL A 6 -18.72 1.68 -3.47
N GLY A 7 -18.08 2.11 -4.56
CA GLY A 7 -16.84 2.90 -4.50
C GLY A 7 -17.06 4.28 -3.89
N ALA A 8 -18.16 4.94 -4.24
CA ALA A 8 -18.52 6.24 -3.66
C ALA A 8 -18.86 6.13 -2.16
N GLU A 9 -19.55 5.07 -1.73
CA GLU A 9 -19.80 4.82 -0.31
C GLU A 9 -18.50 4.54 0.47
N PHE A 10 -17.60 3.75 -0.13
CA PHE A 10 -16.28 3.52 0.45
C PHE A 10 -15.53 4.85 0.65
N MET A 11 -15.51 5.72 -0.36
CA MET A 11 -14.84 7.02 -0.27
C MET A 11 -15.54 8.01 0.68
N ARG A 12 -16.82 7.81 1.02
CA ARG A 12 -17.50 8.57 2.08
C ARG A 12 -17.06 8.11 3.48
N THR A 13 -16.74 6.83 3.61
CA THR A 13 -16.39 6.18 4.89
C THR A 13 -14.90 6.25 5.19
N PHE A 14 -14.05 6.20 4.17
CA PHE A 14 -12.60 6.17 4.30
C PHE A 14 -11.92 7.35 3.61
N ASP A 15 -10.77 7.76 4.16
CA ASP A 15 -9.86 8.73 3.54
C ASP A 15 -8.47 8.11 3.38
N VAL A 16 -7.86 8.30 2.21
CA VAL A 16 -6.45 7.95 2.00
C VAL A 16 -5.59 9.18 2.25
N GLN A 17 -4.55 9.03 3.07
CA GLN A 17 -3.69 10.14 3.50
C GLN A 17 -2.22 9.81 3.30
N LEU A 18 -1.41 10.78 2.90
CA LEU A 18 0.04 10.70 3.00
C LEU A 18 0.46 10.90 4.45
N ALA A 19 1.41 10.10 4.92
CA ALA A 19 1.97 10.27 6.26
C ALA A 19 3.12 11.29 6.22
N GLN A 20 2.77 12.56 6.41
CA GLN A 20 3.70 13.68 6.23
C GLN A 20 4.20 14.23 7.57
N SER A 21 3.30 14.31 8.55
CA SER A 21 3.66 14.69 9.92
C SER A 21 4.25 13.52 10.69
N GLN A 22 5.05 13.82 11.73
CA GLN A 22 5.58 12.81 12.63
C GLN A 22 4.46 11.96 13.27
N LYS A 23 3.35 12.60 13.65
CA LYS A 23 2.17 11.91 14.20
C LYS A 23 1.58 10.88 13.22
N GLN A 24 1.51 11.20 11.94
CA GLN A 24 1.03 10.26 10.93
C GLN A 24 2.05 9.14 10.69
N LYS A 25 3.35 9.45 10.64
CA LYS A 25 4.39 8.43 10.52
C LYS A 25 4.37 7.46 11.71
N ASP A 26 4.21 7.97 12.93
CA ASP A 26 4.07 7.13 14.12
C ASP A 26 2.82 6.26 14.05
N ALA A 27 1.70 6.75 13.49
CA ALA A 27 0.53 5.92 13.24
C ALA A 27 0.80 4.78 12.23
N VAL A 28 1.59 5.03 11.17
CA VAL A 28 2.03 3.99 10.23
C VAL A 28 2.84 2.92 10.97
N PHE A 29 3.84 3.33 11.75
CA PHE A 29 4.74 2.40 12.46
C PHE A 29 4.01 1.63 13.56
N TYR A 30 3.02 2.23 14.20
CA TYR A 30 2.14 1.57 15.16
C TYR A 30 1.27 0.51 14.48
N ILE A 31 0.59 0.83 13.38
CA ILE A 31 -0.22 -0.15 12.63
C ILE A 31 0.65 -1.33 12.18
N ARG A 32 1.85 -1.05 11.69
CA ARG A 32 2.82 -2.07 11.28
C ARG A 32 3.24 -2.94 12.46
N HIS A 33 3.53 -2.37 13.63
CA HIS A 33 3.87 -3.13 14.83
C HIS A 33 2.73 -4.07 15.26
N GLN A 34 1.50 -3.55 15.31
CA GLN A 34 0.31 -4.36 15.65
C GLN A 34 0.13 -5.58 14.73
N VAL A 35 0.44 -5.42 13.44
CA VAL A 35 0.27 -6.50 12.44
C VAL A 35 1.50 -7.40 12.38
N TYR A 36 2.68 -6.84 12.14
CA TYR A 36 3.88 -7.61 11.85
C TYR A 36 4.60 -8.12 13.10
N CYS A 37 4.54 -7.41 14.22
CA CYS A 37 5.17 -7.83 15.48
C CYS A 37 4.17 -8.61 16.36
N ASP A 38 2.99 -8.05 16.59
CA ASP A 38 2.07 -8.59 17.61
C ASP A 38 1.21 -9.74 17.09
N GLU A 39 0.58 -9.59 15.93
CA GLU A 39 -0.32 -10.60 15.37
C GLU A 39 0.43 -11.69 14.58
N LEU A 40 1.26 -11.29 13.62
CA LEU A 40 1.92 -12.23 12.71
C LEU A 40 3.23 -12.79 13.28
N SER A 41 3.81 -12.15 14.29
CA SER A 41 5.11 -12.51 14.87
C SER A 41 6.21 -12.65 13.81
N TRP A 42 6.13 -11.81 12.78
CA TRP A 42 7.04 -11.77 11.64
C TRP A 42 8.28 -10.94 11.94
N GLU A 43 8.11 -9.84 12.67
CA GLU A 43 9.19 -8.96 13.13
C GLU A 43 9.30 -9.02 14.66
N ALA A 44 10.47 -8.69 15.20
CA ALA A 44 10.68 -8.64 16.65
C ALA A 44 9.83 -7.53 17.29
N ARG A 45 9.28 -7.80 18.47
CA ARG A 45 8.54 -6.80 19.24
C ARG A 45 9.49 -5.70 19.73
N GLN A 46 9.14 -4.47 19.41
CA GLN A 46 9.86 -3.26 19.86
C GLN A 46 9.23 -2.70 21.13
N GLN A 47 10.05 -2.24 22.10
CA GLN A 47 9.56 -1.59 23.33
C GLN A 47 8.77 -0.31 23.04
N THR A 48 9.13 0.40 21.98
CA THR A 48 8.45 1.62 21.52
C THR A 48 7.07 1.37 20.93
N GLN A 49 6.71 0.10 20.66
CA GLN A 49 5.51 -0.30 19.91
C GLN A 49 5.44 0.29 18.49
N LEU A 50 6.59 0.64 17.92
CA LEU A 50 6.71 1.15 16.56
C LEU A 50 7.60 0.20 15.75
N GLU A 51 7.11 -0.30 14.62
CA GLU A 51 7.90 -1.11 13.68
C GLU A 51 8.47 -0.21 12.60
N ARG A 52 9.80 -0.22 12.51
CA ARG A 52 10.60 0.58 11.56
C ARG A 52 11.74 -0.29 11.01
N ASP A 53 12.11 -0.05 9.76
CA ASP A 53 13.29 -0.63 9.13
C ASP A 53 14.11 0.44 8.38
N GLU A 54 15.27 0.06 7.85
CA GLU A 54 16.20 0.95 7.16
C GLU A 54 15.62 1.65 5.91
N TYR A 55 14.53 1.14 5.32
CA TYR A 55 13.95 1.68 4.10
C TYR A 55 12.95 2.81 4.35
N ASP A 56 12.52 3.01 5.59
CA ASP A 56 11.46 3.97 5.94
C ASP A 56 11.84 5.43 5.67
N ASN A 57 13.14 5.76 5.71
CA ASN A 57 13.60 7.12 5.42
C ASN A 57 13.50 7.51 3.94
N HIS A 58 13.42 6.52 3.04
CA HIS A 58 13.31 6.72 1.59
C HIS A 58 11.95 6.24 1.06
N SER A 59 10.95 6.29 1.94
CA SER A 59 9.62 5.76 1.66
C SER A 59 8.54 6.82 1.75
N ILE A 60 7.56 6.69 0.86
CA ILE A 60 6.28 7.37 0.96
C ILE A 60 5.32 6.38 1.61
N HIS A 61 4.70 6.80 2.71
CA HIS A 61 3.71 5.99 3.41
C HIS A 61 2.31 6.55 3.20
N CYS A 62 1.37 5.66 2.95
CA CYS A 62 -0.05 5.99 2.95
C CYS A 62 -0.74 5.39 4.16
N LEU A 63 -1.69 6.14 4.69
CA LEU A 63 -2.62 5.74 5.75
C LEU A 63 -4.03 5.68 5.18
N LEU A 64 -4.81 4.74 5.69
CA LEU A 64 -6.25 4.70 5.51
C LEU A 64 -6.92 5.12 6.82
N GLN A 65 -7.68 6.21 6.80
CA GLN A 65 -8.43 6.72 7.94
C GLN A 65 -9.91 6.35 7.81
N HIS A 66 -10.51 5.82 8.87
CA HIS A 66 -11.95 5.71 8.98
C HIS A 66 -12.53 7.07 9.42
N LYS A 67 -13.20 7.76 8.49
CA LYS A 67 -13.64 9.16 8.64
C LYS A 67 -14.56 9.41 9.85
N PRO A 68 -15.55 8.56 10.17
CA PRO A 68 -16.40 8.74 11.34
C PRO A 68 -15.62 8.71 12.66
N SER A 69 -14.74 7.72 12.84
CA SER A 69 -13.96 7.54 14.07
C SER A 69 -12.68 8.39 14.16
N LYS A 70 -12.23 8.92 13.02
CA LYS A 70 -10.90 9.56 12.84
C LYS A 70 -9.70 8.64 13.11
N GLN A 71 -9.91 7.35 13.30
CA GLN A 71 -8.84 6.37 13.53
C GLN A 71 -8.19 5.93 12.21
N TYR A 72 -6.87 5.75 12.24
CA TYR A 72 -6.14 5.10 11.16
C TYR A 72 -6.28 3.58 11.30
N VAL A 73 -6.71 2.94 10.21
CA VAL A 73 -7.09 1.52 10.19
C VAL A 73 -6.18 0.68 9.31
N GLY A 74 -5.30 1.31 8.53
CA GLY A 74 -4.41 0.62 7.63
C GLY A 74 -3.31 1.51 7.07
N CYS A 75 -2.28 0.88 6.52
CA CYS A 75 -1.19 1.56 5.84
C CYS A 75 -0.58 0.70 4.73
N ILE A 76 0.18 1.36 3.86
CA ILE A 76 1.05 0.73 2.85
C ILE A 76 2.26 1.64 2.60
N ARG A 77 3.34 1.06 2.08
CA ARG A 77 4.60 1.75 1.81
C ARG A 77 4.98 1.63 0.33
N LEU A 78 5.37 2.75 -0.27
CA LEU A 78 6.09 2.79 -1.53
C LEU A 78 7.51 3.29 -1.26
N ILE A 79 8.50 2.47 -1.60
CA ILE A 79 9.92 2.81 -1.48
C ILE A 79 10.37 3.35 -2.83
N ILE A 80 10.95 4.54 -2.83
CA ILE A 80 11.57 5.15 -4.02
C ILE A 80 13.03 5.41 -3.66
N PRO A 81 13.98 4.64 -4.21
CA PRO A 81 15.40 4.82 -3.93
C PRO A 81 15.80 6.26 -4.24
N SER A 82 16.54 6.89 -3.33
CA SER A 82 17.14 8.17 -3.65
C SER A 82 18.24 7.96 -4.69
N PRO A 83 18.35 8.82 -5.72
CA PRO A 83 19.46 8.79 -6.69
C PRO A 83 20.84 8.89 -6.03
N HIS A 84 20.89 9.39 -4.80
CA HIS A 84 22.12 9.60 -4.02
C HIS A 84 22.30 8.60 -2.87
N SER A 85 21.38 7.64 -2.71
CA SER A 85 21.50 6.59 -1.69
C SER A 85 22.20 5.36 -2.25
N SER A 86 23.06 4.75 -1.45
CA SER A 86 23.62 3.42 -1.72
C SER A 86 22.63 2.30 -1.43
N LEU A 87 21.51 2.60 -0.76
CA LEU A 87 20.46 1.64 -0.46
C LEU A 87 19.70 1.26 -1.74
N THR A 88 19.59 -0.04 -1.98
CA THR A 88 18.75 -0.58 -3.05
C THR A 88 17.35 -0.92 -2.51
N LEU A 89 16.47 -1.47 -3.34
CA LEU A 89 15.15 -1.90 -2.87
C LEU A 89 15.29 -3.17 -2.01
N PRO A 90 14.38 -3.42 -1.04
CA PRO A 90 14.45 -4.61 -0.19
C PRO A 90 14.56 -5.92 -0.98
N SER A 91 13.85 -6.05 -2.10
CA SER A 91 13.94 -7.23 -2.95
C SER A 91 15.31 -7.40 -3.60
N GLN A 92 15.99 -6.30 -3.91
CA GLN A 92 17.35 -6.33 -4.47
C GLN A 92 18.38 -6.71 -3.39
N ASP A 93 18.29 -6.10 -2.21
CA ASP A 93 19.19 -6.39 -1.09
C ASP A 93 19.05 -7.84 -0.61
N GLN A 94 17.81 -8.33 -0.44
CA GLN A 94 17.55 -9.65 0.15
C GLN A 94 17.60 -10.79 -0.87
N TYR A 95 17.20 -10.54 -2.12
CA TYR A 95 17.00 -11.59 -3.13
C TYR A 95 17.72 -11.33 -4.44
N GLY A 96 18.68 -10.39 -4.50
CA GLY A 96 19.38 -10.00 -5.73
C GLY A 96 19.94 -11.18 -6.54
N GLY A 97 20.43 -12.23 -5.87
CA GLY A 97 20.92 -13.46 -6.51
C GLY A 97 19.85 -14.29 -7.23
N TYR A 98 18.57 -14.13 -6.86
CA TYR A 98 17.42 -14.80 -7.45
C TYR A 98 16.71 -13.95 -8.50
N LEU A 99 17.06 -12.66 -8.63
CA LEU A 99 16.40 -11.75 -9.55
C LEU A 99 16.94 -11.90 -10.97
N LYS A 100 16.02 -11.90 -11.93
CA LYS A 100 16.31 -11.70 -13.35
C LYS A 100 16.65 -10.24 -13.62
N THR A 101 17.75 -9.76 -13.05
CA THR A 101 18.18 -8.34 -13.05
C THR A 101 18.31 -7.75 -14.45
N SER A 102 18.61 -8.56 -15.46
CA SER A 102 18.65 -8.13 -16.87
C SER A 102 17.34 -7.48 -17.34
N LEU A 103 16.20 -7.92 -16.81
CA LEU A 103 14.88 -7.34 -17.11
C LEU A 103 14.65 -5.97 -16.44
N LEU A 104 15.43 -5.66 -15.40
CA LEU A 104 15.34 -4.42 -14.63
C LEU A 104 16.40 -3.37 -15.02
N LEU A 105 17.42 -3.74 -15.79
CA LEU A 105 18.55 -2.84 -16.11
C LEU A 105 18.13 -1.44 -16.58
N PRO A 106 17.17 -1.28 -17.52
CA PRO A 106 16.75 0.07 -17.95
C PRO A 106 16.14 0.89 -16.82
N LEU A 107 15.39 0.25 -15.92
CA LEU A 107 14.71 0.89 -14.78
C LEU A 107 15.71 1.28 -13.70
N LEU A 108 16.70 0.43 -13.45
CA LEU A 108 17.81 0.69 -12.52
C LEU A 108 18.68 1.85 -13.01
N GLN A 109 19.05 1.86 -14.29
CA GLN A 109 19.87 2.92 -14.89
C GLN A 109 19.16 4.28 -14.91
N SER A 110 17.85 4.28 -15.14
CA SER A 110 17.05 5.50 -15.14
C SER A 110 16.62 5.97 -13.74
N GLY A 111 16.84 5.16 -12.69
CA GLY A 111 16.37 5.47 -11.34
C GLY A 111 14.84 5.48 -11.21
N THR A 112 14.12 4.75 -12.08
CA THR A 112 12.65 4.76 -12.15
C THR A 112 12.02 3.48 -11.58
N LEU A 113 12.78 2.75 -10.75
CA LEU A 113 12.34 1.53 -10.08
C LEU A 113 11.92 1.85 -8.63
N SER A 114 10.76 1.36 -8.22
CA SER A 114 10.23 1.49 -6.86
C SER A 114 9.84 0.11 -6.30
N GLU A 115 9.54 0.01 -5.01
CA GLU A 115 8.99 -1.21 -4.40
C GLU A 115 7.80 -0.91 -3.49
N CYS A 116 6.69 -1.62 -3.70
CA CYS A 116 5.53 -1.56 -2.82
C CYS A 116 5.63 -2.66 -1.74
N SER A 117 5.51 -2.28 -0.47
CA SER A 117 5.69 -3.17 0.67
C SER A 117 4.81 -2.77 1.87
N ARG A 118 4.86 -3.58 2.94
CA ARG A 118 4.25 -3.30 4.25
C ARG A 118 2.74 -2.96 4.22
N LEU A 119 1.93 -3.57 3.34
CA LEU A 119 0.47 -3.47 3.43
C LEU A 119 -0.04 -4.06 4.75
N ALA A 120 -0.59 -3.23 5.62
CA ALA A 120 -1.15 -3.64 6.90
C ALA A 120 -2.53 -3.03 7.11
N LEU A 121 -3.45 -3.82 7.66
CA LEU A 121 -4.74 -3.37 8.18
C LEU A 121 -4.80 -3.74 9.66
N LEU A 122 -5.44 -2.97 10.52
CA LEU A 122 -5.57 -3.36 11.91
C LEU A 122 -6.38 -4.67 12.03
N PRO A 123 -6.00 -5.60 12.92
CA PRO A 123 -6.68 -6.89 13.05
C PRO A 123 -8.17 -6.77 13.37
N GLU A 124 -8.57 -5.75 14.13
CA GLU A 124 -9.96 -5.47 14.51
C GLU A 124 -10.83 -5.24 13.28
N VAL A 125 -10.26 -4.60 12.25
CA VAL A 125 -10.94 -4.26 11.01
C VAL A 125 -11.06 -5.48 10.10
N ARG A 126 -10.10 -6.42 10.18
CA ARG A 126 -10.15 -7.69 9.41
C ARG A 126 -11.03 -8.75 10.06
N ARG A 127 -10.95 -8.92 11.39
CA ARG A 127 -11.58 -10.03 12.15
C ARG A 127 -13.11 -9.93 12.22
N GLN A 128 -13.67 -8.73 12.20
CA GLN A 128 -15.14 -8.54 12.22
C GLN A 128 -15.83 -9.07 10.96
N ASN A 129 -15.08 -9.42 9.90
CA ASN A 129 -15.64 -10.11 8.74
C ASN A 129 -15.82 -11.62 8.94
N ASN A 130 -15.18 -12.22 9.95
CA ASN A 130 -15.16 -13.67 10.17
C ASN A 130 -16.02 -14.12 11.37
N ASN A 131 -16.46 -13.22 12.25
CA ASN A 131 -17.27 -13.56 13.41
C ASN A 131 -18.57 -12.75 13.46
N SER A 132 -19.69 -13.47 13.49
CA SER A 132 -20.99 -12.98 13.91
C SER A 132 -20.93 -12.40 15.34
N TYR A 133 -21.47 -11.19 15.50
CA TYR A 133 -21.93 -10.55 16.73
C TYR A 133 -21.36 -11.08 18.06
N ARG A 134 -20.36 -10.39 18.60
CA ARG A 134 -20.20 -10.30 20.07
C ARG A 134 -20.65 -8.92 20.52
N GLN A 135 -21.81 -8.88 21.18
CA GLN A 135 -22.30 -7.69 21.86
C GLN A 135 -21.37 -7.34 23.02
N GLY A 136 -20.87 -6.11 23.03
CA GLY A 136 -20.03 -5.56 24.09
C GLY A 136 -19.28 -4.34 23.59
N GLU A 137 -19.81 -3.16 23.94
CA GLU A 137 -19.27 -1.81 23.69
C GLU A 137 -19.00 -1.46 22.22
N ALA A 138 -20.00 -0.84 21.59
CA ALA A 138 -19.94 -0.41 20.20
C ALA A 138 -18.98 0.79 20.02
N SER A 139 -17.72 0.52 19.70
CA SER A 139 -16.89 1.50 18.99
C SER A 139 -17.53 1.90 17.64
N THR A 140 -17.41 3.15 17.21
CA THR A 140 -17.97 3.65 15.94
C THR A 140 -17.42 2.94 14.68
N LEU A 141 -16.43 2.05 14.82
CA LEU A 141 -15.93 1.15 13.78
C LEU A 141 -16.82 -0.08 13.54
N LEU A 142 -17.88 -0.30 14.33
CA LEU A 142 -18.64 -1.58 14.38
C LEU A 142 -19.50 -1.94 13.14
N GLN A 143 -19.59 -1.10 12.11
CA GLN A 143 -20.49 -1.32 10.96
C GLN A 143 -19.75 -1.54 9.62
N LEU A 144 -18.57 -2.15 9.64
CA LEU A 144 -17.81 -2.41 8.41
C LEU A 144 -18.18 -3.78 7.80
N THR A 145 -18.44 -3.80 6.48
CA THR A 145 -18.79 -5.02 5.74
C THR A 145 -17.54 -5.71 5.16
N TYR A 146 -17.66 -6.98 4.76
CA TYR A 146 -16.60 -7.72 4.06
C TYR A 146 -16.12 -7.00 2.79
N GLN A 147 -17.05 -6.40 2.05
CA GLN A 147 -16.74 -5.60 0.86
C GLN A 147 -15.87 -4.39 1.22
N HIS A 148 -16.12 -3.73 2.36
CA HIS A 148 -15.26 -2.63 2.81
C HIS A 148 -13.82 -3.11 3.02
N THR A 149 -13.60 -4.26 3.63
CA THR A 149 -12.23 -4.75 3.91
C THR A 149 -11.43 -5.06 2.65
N GLN A 150 -12.07 -5.62 1.63
CA GLN A 150 -11.44 -5.81 0.32
C GLN A 150 -11.09 -4.47 -0.31
N LEU A 151 -12.02 -3.51 -0.32
CA LEU A 151 -11.80 -2.18 -0.88
C LEU A 151 -10.75 -1.38 -0.11
N MET A 152 -10.58 -1.59 1.20
CA MET A 152 -9.46 -1.01 1.97
C MET A 152 -8.11 -1.46 1.41
N SER A 153 -7.92 -2.77 1.24
CA SER A 153 -6.67 -3.32 0.72
C SER A 153 -6.42 -2.86 -0.72
N VAL A 154 -7.47 -2.85 -1.55
CA VAL A 154 -7.40 -2.38 -2.94
C VAL A 154 -7.07 -0.88 -3.00
N SER A 155 -7.71 -0.05 -2.18
CA SER A 155 -7.43 1.40 -2.12
C SER A 155 -5.97 1.68 -1.75
N LEU A 156 -5.39 0.88 -0.84
CA LEU A 156 -4.00 1.00 -0.44
C LEU A 156 -3.06 0.59 -1.59
N TYR A 157 -3.33 -0.50 -2.31
CA TYR A 157 -2.56 -0.82 -3.52
C TYR A 157 -2.69 0.27 -4.61
N PHE A 158 -3.88 0.85 -4.78
CA PHE A 158 -4.07 2.00 -5.66
C PHE A 158 -3.27 3.22 -5.22
N CYS A 159 -3.02 3.42 -3.91
CA CYS A 159 -2.08 4.43 -3.45
C CYS A 159 -0.67 4.18 -3.97
N CYS A 160 -0.15 2.95 -3.89
CA CYS A 160 1.18 2.61 -4.45
C CYS A 160 1.24 2.91 -5.96
N ILE A 161 0.22 2.51 -6.73
CA ILE A 161 0.18 2.75 -8.18
C ILE A 161 0.13 4.26 -8.49
N ALA A 162 -0.76 5.00 -7.84
CA ALA A 162 -0.91 6.43 -8.06
C ALA A 162 0.36 7.21 -7.69
N LEU A 163 1.01 6.85 -6.57
CA LEU A 163 2.27 7.47 -6.17
C LEU A 163 3.43 7.12 -7.10
N ALA A 164 3.55 5.87 -7.52
CA ALA A 164 4.56 5.47 -8.48
C ALA A 164 4.41 6.26 -9.80
N LYS A 165 3.17 6.49 -10.27
CA LYS A 165 2.91 7.37 -11.43
C LYS A 165 3.30 8.82 -11.17
N ALA A 166 2.91 9.37 -10.02
CA ALA A 166 3.20 10.76 -9.67
C ALA A 166 4.71 11.04 -9.59
N HIS A 167 5.48 10.07 -9.12
CA HIS A 167 6.95 10.14 -9.03
C HIS A 167 7.67 9.55 -10.25
N GLN A 168 6.96 9.35 -11.38
CA GLN A 168 7.54 8.88 -12.64
C GLN A 168 8.29 7.54 -12.54
N CYS A 169 7.92 6.70 -11.57
CA CYS A 169 8.43 5.35 -11.42
C CYS A 169 7.80 4.44 -12.47
N ARG A 170 8.60 4.12 -13.51
CA ARG A 170 8.23 3.22 -14.59
C ARG A 170 7.94 1.81 -14.10
N GLY A 171 8.76 1.31 -13.18
CA GLY A 171 8.64 -0.05 -12.67
C GLY A 171 8.39 -0.08 -11.17
N THR A 172 7.52 -0.97 -10.73
CA THR A 172 7.28 -1.21 -9.31
C THR A 172 7.44 -2.69 -8.98
N LEU A 173 8.33 -2.99 -8.03
CA LEU A 173 8.53 -4.31 -7.48
C LEU A 173 7.51 -4.62 -6.38
N LEU A 174 7.16 -5.89 -6.23
CA LEU A 174 6.58 -6.41 -5.00
C LEU A 174 6.96 -7.87 -4.75
N LEU A 175 7.09 -8.24 -3.48
CA LEU A 175 7.21 -9.63 -3.03
C LEU A 175 5.82 -10.21 -2.73
N ALA A 176 5.34 -11.14 -3.55
CA ALA A 176 3.97 -11.63 -3.51
C ALA A 176 3.84 -13.15 -3.54
N ASN A 177 2.78 -13.65 -2.88
CA ASN A 177 2.34 -15.04 -3.02
C ASN A 177 1.33 -15.19 -4.17
N SER A 178 0.96 -16.44 -4.48
CA SER A 178 0.03 -16.77 -5.57
C SER A 178 -1.38 -16.18 -5.41
N LYS A 179 -1.85 -15.96 -4.18
CA LYS A 179 -3.17 -15.35 -3.93
C LYS A 179 -3.15 -13.85 -4.23
N LEU A 180 -2.12 -13.15 -3.75
CA LEU A 180 -1.95 -11.73 -3.98
C LEU A 180 -1.77 -11.41 -5.47
N THR A 181 -0.97 -12.20 -6.19
CA THR A 181 -0.78 -12.00 -7.64
C THR A 181 -2.08 -12.14 -8.42
N LYS A 182 -2.96 -13.10 -8.07
CA LYS A 182 -4.30 -13.22 -8.66
C LYS A 182 -5.14 -11.97 -8.39
N HIS A 183 -5.12 -11.45 -7.16
CA HIS A 183 -5.84 -10.23 -6.81
C HIS A 183 -5.33 -9.01 -7.58
N LEU A 184 -4.02 -8.81 -7.67
CA LEU A 184 -3.42 -7.69 -8.40
C LEU A 184 -3.71 -7.74 -9.90
N LYS A 185 -3.73 -8.94 -10.50
CA LYS A 185 -4.17 -9.11 -11.90
C LYS A 185 -5.63 -8.73 -12.12
N MET A 186 -6.51 -8.97 -11.14
CA MET A 186 -7.90 -8.49 -11.19
C MET A 186 -8.00 -6.96 -11.10
N LEU A 187 -6.99 -6.31 -10.50
CA LEU A 187 -6.84 -4.85 -10.53
C LEU A 187 -6.23 -4.36 -11.86
N GLY A 188 -6.22 -5.16 -12.93
CA GLY A 188 -5.72 -4.73 -14.24
C GLY A 188 -4.19 -4.62 -14.36
N LEU A 189 -3.44 -5.14 -13.39
CA LEU A 189 -1.97 -5.15 -13.46
C LEU A 189 -1.44 -6.34 -14.26
N THR A 190 -0.54 -6.06 -15.19
CA THR A 190 0.31 -7.08 -15.83
C THR A 190 1.54 -7.32 -14.97
N LEU A 191 1.60 -8.50 -14.34
CA LEU A 191 2.72 -8.87 -13.47
C LEU A 191 3.74 -9.74 -14.22
N THR A 192 4.98 -9.25 -14.31
CA THR A 192 6.15 -10.00 -14.76
C THR A 192 6.85 -10.61 -13.55
N ARG A 193 6.99 -11.94 -13.53
CA ARG A 193 7.70 -12.65 -12.46
C ARG A 193 9.22 -12.53 -12.66
N LEU A 194 9.93 -12.08 -11.64
CA LEU A 194 11.36 -11.79 -11.69
C LEU A 194 12.24 -12.75 -10.91
N SER A 195 11.69 -13.55 -10.01
CA SER A 195 12.45 -14.54 -9.25
C SER A 195 11.86 -15.95 -9.37
N GLU A 196 12.68 -16.93 -9.00
CA GLU A 196 12.19 -18.26 -8.58
C GLU A 196 11.36 -18.16 -7.29
N ASP A 197 10.88 -19.30 -6.78
CA ASP A 197 10.15 -19.33 -5.51
C ASP A 197 11.13 -18.98 -4.38
N ILE A 198 10.70 -18.11 -3.49
CA ILE A 198 11.44 -17.62 -2.33
C ILE A 198 10.63 -18.02 -1.09
N GLU A 199 11.26 -18.74 -0.17
CA GLU A 199 10.66 -18.99 1.14
C GLU A 199 10.82 -17.74 2.01
N HIS A 200 9.77 -16.92 2.05
CA HIS A 200 9.71 -15.72 2.87
C HIS A 200 8.33 -15.64 3.52
N ARG A 201 8.22 -16.21 4.73
CA ARG A 201 6.96 -16.28 5.49
C ARG A 201 5.88 -16.94 4.62
N GLY A 202 6.24 -18.09 4.05
CA GLY A 202 5.54 -18.79 2.98
C GLY A 202 6.17 -18.56 1.60
N CYS A 203 5.76 -19.39 0.64
CA CYS A 203 6.24 -19.32 -0.73
C CYS A 203 5.77 -18.04 -1.45
N ARG A 204 6.74 -17.26 -1.91
CA ARG A 204 6.56 -15.98 -2.62
C ARG A 204 7.48 -15.91 -3.84
N ALA A 205 7.28 -14.89 -4.66
CA ALA A 205 8.26 -14.48 -5.65
C ALA A 205 8.25 -12.96 -5.79
N VAL A 206 9.35 -12.42 -6.31
CA VAL A 206 9.44 -11.02 -6.69
C VAL A 206 8.77 -10.86 -8.05
N TYR A 207 7.84 -9.92 -8.12
CA TYR A 207 7.14 -9.52 -9.33
C TYR A 207 7.41 -8.06 -9.62
N HIS A 208 7.26 -7.69 -10.88
CA HIS A 208 7.31 -6.33 -11.37
C HIS A 208 6.05 -6.03 -12.19
N PHE A 209 5.58 -4.79 -12.14
CA PHE A 209 4.62 -4.25 -13.09
C PHE A 209 5.09 -2.88 -13.61
N ASP A 210 4.82 -2.59 -14.88
CA ASP A 210 4.99 -1.24 -15.42
C ASP A 210 3.81 -0.37 -14.96
N THR A 211 4.11 0.68 -14.22
CA THR A 211 3.10 1.55 -13.62
C THR A 211 2.32 2.35 -14.68
N HIS A 212 2.92 2.63 -15.84
CA HIS A 212 2.26 3.36 -16.93
C HIS A 212 1.36 2.49 -17.79
N GLU A 213 1.52 1.16 -17.74
CA GLU A 213 0.57 0.25 -18.38
C GLU A 213 -0.77 0.20 -17.65
N PHE A 214 -0.79 0.53 -16.35
CA PHE A 214 -2.03 0.60 -15.59
C PHE A 214 -2.91 1.77 -16.07
N LYS A 215 -4.11 1.44 -16.55
CA LYS A 215 -5.12 2.39 -16.99
C LYS A 215 -6.44 2.10 -16.30
N ALA A 216 -6.89 3.03 -15.45
CA ALA A 216 -8.13 2.88 -14.68
C ALA A 216 -9.34 2.62 -15.58
N GLN A 217 -9.40 3.27 -16.75
CA GLN A 217 -10.47 3.12 -17.73
C GLN A 217 -10.51 1.73 -18.39
N GLN A 218 -9.45 0.92 -18.23
CA GLN A 218 -9.38 -0.44 -18.74
C GLN A 218 -9.73 -1.49 -17.68
N LEU A 219 -10.04 -1.07 -16.45
CA LEU A 219 -10.54 -1.97 -15.42
C LEU A 219 -11.93 -2.49 -15.80
N ARG A 220 -12.17 -3.79 -15.57
CA ARG A 220 -13.46 -4.43 -15.87
C ARG A 220 -14.60 -4.00 -14.94
N SER A 221 -14.30 -3.23 -13.89
CA SER A 221 -15.24 -2.84 -12.85
C SER A 221 -15.22 -1.32 -12.69
N ASP A 222 -16.35 -0.68 -12.96
CA ASP A 222 -16.52 0.76 -12.78
C ASP A 222 -16.26 1.17 -11.33
N VAL A 223 -16.66 0.33 -10.37
CA VAL A 223 -16.36 0.54 -8.93
C VAL A 223 -14.86 0.65 -8.67
N LEU A 224 -14.04 -0.20 -9.30
CA LEU A 224 -12.59 -0.16 -9.14
C LEU A 224 -11.96 1.02 -9.89
N SER A 225 -12.48 1.36 -11.07
CA SER A 225 -12.06 2.55 -11.82
C SER A 225 -12.33 3.82 -11.02
N ASP A 226 -13.55 4.00 -10.52
CA ASP A 226 -13.96 5.14 -9.70
C ASP A 226 -13.13 5.23 -8.41
N LEU A 227 -12.91 4.09 -7.75
CA LEU A 227 -12.09 4.04 -6.54
C LEU A 227 -10.65 4.48 -6.83
N TYR A 228 -10.04 3.97 -7.90
CA TYR A 228 -8.69 4.40 -8.29
C TYR A 228 -8.65 5.90 -8.57
N LEU A 229 -9.58 6.43 -9.37
CA LEU A 229 -9.61 7.86 -9.73
C LEU A 229 -9.82 8.75 -8.50
N ALA A 230 -10.61 8.29 -7.53
CA ALA A 230 -10.81 8.98 -6.27
C ALA A 230 -9.54 8.98 -5.40
N VAL A 231 -8.84 7.84 -5.32
CA VAL A 231 -7.54 7.71 -4.63
C VAL A 231 -6.48 8.61 -5.29
N GLU A 232 -6.33 8.54 -6.62
CA GLU A 232 -5.37 9.33 -7.38
C GLU A 232 -5.61 10.83 -7.15
N ARG A 233 -6.85 11.31 -7.33
CA ARG A 233 -7.22 12.71 -7.07
C ARG A 233 -6.91 13.14 -5.64
N ARG A 234 -7.24 12.30 -4.66
CA ARG A 234 -7.03 12.62 -3.24
C ARG A 234 -5.55 12.70 -2.87
N LEU A 235 -4.70 11.88 -3.46
CA LEU A 235 -3.25 11.92 -3.25
C LEU A 235 -2.61 13.10 -4.00
N SER A 236 -3.01 13.38 -5.24
CA SER A 236 -2.53 14.56 -5.99
C SER A 236 -2.81 15.87 -5.25
N GLN A 237 -3.99 16.01 -4.64
CA GLN A 237 -4.30 17.18 -3.79
C GLN A 237 -3.35 17.31 -2.59
N GLN A 238 -2.94 16.20 -1.99
CA GLN A 238 -2.01 16.22 -0.85
C GLN A 238 -0.60 16.56 -1.30
N LEU A 239 -0.13 16.00 -2.42
CA LEU A 239 1.18 16.32 -3.01
C LEU A 239 1.29 17.81 -3.37
N ASN A 240 0.30 18.37 -4.07
CA ASN A 240 0.31 19.79 -4.46
C ASN A 240 0.29 20.74 -3.24
N ASN A 241 -0.44 20.38 -2.18
CA ASN A 241 -0.45 21.16 -0.94
C ASN A 241 0.88 21.09 -0.18
N THR A 242 1.72 20.10 -0.51
CA THR A 242 3.05 19.93 0.07
C THR A 242 4.10 20.72 -0.71
N GLU A 243 3.93 20.84 -2.02
CA GLU A 243 4.77 21.71 -2.85
C GLU A 243 4.56 23.20 -2.53
N LEU A 244 3.35 23.61 -2.09
CA LEU A 244 3.14 24.94 -1.47
C LEU A 244 3.83 25.11 -0.10
N ALA A 245 4.37 24.04 0.50
CA ALA A 245 5.21 24.10 1.69
C ALA A 245 6.72 23.95 1.37
N CYS A 246 7.10 23.81 0.09
CA CYS A 246 8.48 23.81 -0.38
C CYS A 246 8.93 25.14 -1.02
N GLU A 247 8.16 26.21 -0.85
CA GLU A 247 8.66 27.60 -1.01
C GLU A 247 9.08 28.20 0.35
N LEU A 248 9.86 27.48 1.15
CA LEU A 248 10.66 28.09 2.22
C LEU A 248 11.96 27.31 2.42
N SER A 249 13.05 27.93 1.94
CA SER A 249 14.49 27.69 2.23
C SER A 249 15.18 26.43 1.70
#